data_AF-A0A9P4H5D1-F1
#
_entry.id   AF-A0A9P4H5D1-F1
#
_cell.length_a   1.000
_cell.length_b   1.000
_cell.length_c   1.000
_cell.angle_alpha   90.00
_cell.angle_beta   90.00
_cell.angle_gamma   90.00
#
_symmetry.space_group_name_H-M   'P 1'
#
loop_
_entity.id
_entity.type
_entity.pdbx_description
1 polymer ?
#
loop_
_entity_poly.entity_id
_entity_poly.type
_entity_poly.pdbx_seq_one_letter_code
_entity_poly.pdbx_strand_id
1 'polypeptide(L)'
;MKDKSLLEGDTTGLDIYTTTNTDGVPECDPRCYRALHLDGDMSQCPGGKTSRGTTSVWLDESLAGKFGGYGYNQGEELGPDYFLDNLETENIHILLHEMGHGFGLLDFYDLTPQGQTRFITMAGSALEITEFDAWMLRYWWTKLRAARGW
;
A
#
# COMPACT_ATOMS: atom_id res chain seq x y z
N MET A 1 13.49 -0.55 -6.81
CA MET A 1 14.62 0.27 -6.25
C MET A 1 15.57 0.67 -7.37
N LYS A 2 16.42 1.70 -7.25
CA LYS A 2 17.31 2.10 -8.37
C LYS A 2 18.66 1.36 -8.39
N ASP A 3 19.25 1.12 -7.23
CA ASP A 3 20.57 0.52 -7.09
C ASP A 3 20.46 -0.82 -6.36
N LYS A 4 20.88 -1.90 -7.03
CA LYS A 4 20.83 -3.25 -6.49
C LYS A 4 21.88 -3.49 -5.42
N SER A 5 22.97 -2.71 -5.39
CA SER A 5 24.04 -2.85 -4.39
C SER A 5 23.61 -2.43 -2.98
N LEU A 6 22.46 -1.76 -2.85
CA LEU A 6 21.85 -1.43 -1.57
C LEU A 6 21.17 -2.63 -0.89
N LEU A 7 21.01 -3.75 -1.60
CA LEU A 7 20.46 -4.97 -1.02
C LEU A 7 21.54 -5.72 -0.24
N GLU A 8 21.26 -5.94 1.04
CA GLU A 8 22.07 -6.76 1.93
C GLU A 8 21.33 -8.07 2.27
N GLY A 9 22.07 -9.13 2.59
CA GLY A 9 21.51 -10.43 2.97
C GLY A 9 21.24 -11.39 1.80
N ASP A 10 20.49 -12.46 2.10
CA ASP A 10 20.10 -13.45 1.09
C ASP A 10 18.91 -12.94 0.27
N THR A 11 19.09 -12.91 -1.04
CA THR A 11 18.07 -12.46 -2.01
C THR A 11 17.50 -13.62 -2.81
N THR A 12 17.81 -14.86 -2.44
CA THR A 12 17.35 -16.06 -3.12
C THR A 12 15.83 -16.12 -3.14
N GLY A 13 15.25 -16.25 -4.33
CA GLY A 13 13.80 -16.35 -4.53
C GLY A 13 13.06 -15.00 -4.56
N LEU A 14 13.76 -13.87 -4.44
CA LEU A 14 13.16 -12.54 -4.59
C LEU A 14 13.25 -12.04 -6.03
N ASP A 15 12.15 -11.49 -6.53
CA ASP A 15 12.15 -10.75 -7.79
C ASP A 15 12.68 -9.33 -7.56
N ILE A 16 13.92 -9.09 -7.99
CA ILE A 16 14.58 -7.79 -7.84
C ILE A 16 14.51 -7.01 -9.14
N TYR A 17 13.77 -5.91 -9.11
CA TYR A 17 13.65 -4.97 -10.22
C TYR A 17 14.38 -3.66 -9.94
N THR A 18 15.18 -3.23 -10.91
CA THR A 18 15.85 -1.93 -10.91
C THR A 18 15.24 -0.92 -11.89
N THR A 19 14.02 -1.20 -12.33
CA THR A 19 13.28 -0.37 -13.30
C THR A 19 12.90 0.97 -12.67
N THR A 20 12.90 1.99 -13.51
CA THR A 20 12.41 3.32 -13.16
C THR A 20 11.41 3.80 -14.20
N ASN A 21 10.45 4.60 -13.78
CA ASN A 21 9.54 5.29 -14.68
C ASN A 21 10.26 6.38 -15.49
N THR A 22 9.52 7.14 -16.32
CA THR A 22 10.07 8.21 -17.15
C THR A 22 10.72 9.35 -16.38
N ASP A 23 10.31 9.55 -15.12
CA ASP A 23 10.86 10.56 -14.22
C ASP A 23 12.06 10.01 -13.41
N GLY A 24 12.46 8.77 -13.70
CA GLY A 24 13.55 8.08 -13.04
C GLY A 24 13.20 7.61 -11.64
N VAL A 25 11.94 7.63 -11.21
CA VAL A 25 11.48 7.12 -9.91
C VAL A 25 11.43 5.58 -9.97
N PRO A 26 11.96 4.86 -8.96
CA PRO A 26 11.92 3.41 -9.00
C PRO A 26 10.47 2.91 -8.93
N GLU A 27 10.14 1.94 -9.76
CA GLU A 27 8.80 1.35 -9.84
C GLU A 27 8.87 -0.17 -9.87
N CYS A 28 7.76 -0.83 -9.53
CA CYS A 28 7.57 -2.25 -9.82
C CYS A 28 7.63 -2.48 -11.33
N ASP A 29 7.99 -3.68 -11.79
CA ASP A 29 8.01 -3.99 -13.23
C ASP A 29 6.64 -3.69 -13.86
N PRO A 30 6.55 -2.75 -14.81
CA PRO A 30 5.28 -2.37 -15.42
C PRO A 30 4.53 -3.54 -16.06
N ARG A 31 5.22 -4.61 -16.45
CA ARG A 31 4.63 -5.83 -17.04
C ARG A 31 3.91 -6.71 -16.01
N CYS A 32 4.17 -6.50 -14.73
CA CYS A 32 3.68 -7.34 -13.63
C CYS A 32 2.66 -6.63 -12.74
N TYR A 33 2.41 -5.34 -12.95
CA TYR A 33 1.63 -4.52 -12.04
C TYR A 33 0.18 -4.31 -12.52
N ARG A 34 -0.78 -4.77 -11.72
CA ARG A 34 -2.22 -4.79 -12.07
C ARG A 34 -2.76 -3.42 -12.49
N ALA A 35 -2.28 -2.34 -11.88
CA ALA A 35 -2.77 -0.99 -12.18
C ALA A 35 -2.53 -0.56 -13.64
N LEU A 36 -1.51 -1.14 -14.30
CA LEU A 36 -1.17 -0.87 -15.70
C LEU A 36 -1.81 -1.86 -16.69
N HIS A 37 -2.42 -2.94 -16.19
CA HIS A 37 -3.04 -4.00 -16.98
C HIS A 37 -4.49 -4.19 -16.55
N LEU A 38 -5.32 -3.15 -16.73
CA LEU A 38 -6.73 -3.18 -16.31
C LEU A 38 -7.56 -4.20 -17.10
N ASP A 39 -7.16 -4.51 -18.32
CA ASP A 39 -7.66 -5.60 -19.18
C ASP A 39 -7.38 -7.01 -18.62
N GLY A 40 -6.47 -7.13 -17.65
CA GLY A 40 -6.07 -8.37 -17.00
C GLY A 40 -4.93 -9.10 -17.71
N ASP A 41 -4.37 -8.56 -18.79
CA ASP A 41 -3.28 -9.20 -19.54
C ASP A 41 -1.91 -8.86 -18.95
N MET A 42 -1.48 -9.65 -17.98
CA MET A 42 -0.09 -9.64 -17.47
C MET A 42 0.70 -10.85 -18.00
N SER A 43 0.48 -11.26 -19.25
CA SER A 43 1.19 -12.39 -19.87
C SER A 43 2.69 -12.13 -20.05
N GLN A 44 3.09 -10.85 -20.13
CA GLN A 44 4.47 -10.43 -20.29
C GLN A 44 5.27 -10.34 -18.98
N CYS A 45 4.64 -10.63 -17.83
CA CYS A 45 5.34 -10.64 -16.55
C CYS A 45 6.36 -11.80 -16.52
N PRO A 46 7.68 -11.54 -16.38
CA PRO A 46 8.72 -12.57 -16.52
C PRO A 46 8.59 -13.76 -15.57
N GLY A 47 8.19 -13.50 -14.31
CA GLY A 47 7.92 -14.54 -13.31
C GLY A 47 6.48 -15.07 -13.35
N GLY A 48 5.74 -14.80 -14.43
CA GLY A 48 4.41 -15.35 -14.64
C GLY A 48 3.41 -14.86 -13.61
N LYS A 49 2.59 -15.78 -13.07
CA LYS A 49 1.52 -15.43 -12.12
C LYS A 49 2.03 -15.13 -10.71
N THR A 50 3.13 -15.75 -10.28
CA THR A 50 3.67 -15.63 -8.92
C THR A 50 4.30 -14.28 -8.66
N SER A 51 4.77 -13.60 -9.71
CA SER A 51 5.45 -12.31 -9.64
C SER A 51 4.56 -11.11 -9.95
N ARG A 52 3.23 -11.31 -10.06
CA ARG A 52 2.27 -10.23 -10.30
C ARG A 52 1.97 -9.51 -9.00
N GLY A 53 1.99 -8.18 -9.04
CA GLY A 53 1.66 -7.31 -7.92
C GLY A 53 0.39 -6.52 -8.15
N THR A 54 -0.38 -6.30 -7.08
CA THR A 54 -1.54 -5.39 -7.10
C THR A 54 -1.28 -4.08 -6.36
N THR A 55 -0.38 -4.14 -5.39
CA THR A 55 -0.04 -3.03 -4.48
C THR A 55 1.47 -2.92 -4.41
N SER A 56 1.99 -1.70 -4.24
CA SER A 56 3.41 -1.43 -4.05
C SER A 56 3.65 -0.64 -2.77
N VAL A 57 4.68 -1.01 -2.00
CA VAL A 57 5.19 -0.18 -0.91
C VAL A 57 6.46 0.53 -1.39
N TRP A 58 6.47 1.85 -1.35
CA TRP A 58 7.63 2.67 -1.66
C TRP A 58 8.17 3.33 -0.40
N LEU A 59 9.40 2.97 -0.03
CA LEU A 59 10.15 3.69 0.98
C LEU A 59 10.76 4.95 0.34
N ASP A 60 10.16 6.10 0.61
CA ASP A 60 10.56 7.39 0.05
C ASP A 60 11.49 8.15 1.01
N GLU A 61 12.74 8.30 0.60
CA GLU A 61 13.75 9.09 1.31
C GLU A 61 13.32 10.55 1.56
N SER A 62 12.41 11.10 0.73
CA SER A 62 11.85 12.43 0.96
C SER A 62 10.99 12.51 2.24
N LEU A 63 10.55 11.36 2.75
CA LEU A 63 9.80 11.20 3.99
C LEU A 63 10.67 10.81 5.19
N ALA A 64 11.98 10.64 5.02
CA ALA A 64 12.87 10.31 6.13
C ALA A 64 12.79 11.35 7.26
N GLY A 65 12.64 10.89 8.50
CA GLY A 65 12.47 11.71 9.69
C GLY A 65 11.09 12.38 9.81
N LYS A 66 10.13 12.06 8.94
CA LYS A 66 8.75 12.55 9.00
C LYS A 66 7.83 11.47 9.55
N PHE A 67 6.85 11.90 10.35
CA PHE A 67 5.75 11.05 10.80
C PHE A 67 4.55 11.24 9.85
N GLY A 68 4.49 10.41 8.81
CA GLY A 68 3.39 10.37 7.84
C GLY A 68 3.70 9.46 6.66
N GLY A 69 2.66 9.16 5.87
CA GLY A 69 2.76 8.43 4.61
C GLY A 69 1.78 8.98 3.58
N TYR A 70 1.77 8.37 2.40
CA TYR A 70 0.76 8.62 1.38
C TYR A 70 0.24 7.29 0.84
N GLY A 71 -1.06 7.07 0.99
CA GLY A 71 -1.76 5.93 0.42
C GLY A 71 -2.48 6.30 -0.87
N TYR A 72 -2.33 5.44 -1.86
CA TYR A 72 -2.97 5.54 -3.16
C TYR A 72 -3.78 4.27 -3.42
N ASN A 73 -4.64 4.31 -4.43
CA ASN A 73 -5.39 3.14 -4.88
C ASN A 73 -4.50 1.98 -5.38
N GLN A 74 -3.19 2.21 -5.54
CA GLN A 74 -2.26 1.23 -6.09
C GLN A 74 -1.04 0.96 -5.19
N GLY A 75 -0.90 1.63 -4.05
CA GLY A 75 0.27 1.48 -3.20
C GLY A 75 0.37 2.50 -2.09
N GLU A 76 1.39 2.35 -1.26
CA GLU A 76 1.66 3.19 -0.10
C GLU A 76 3.10 3.73 -0.16
N GLU A 77 3.28 4.97 0.25
CA GLU A 77 4.57 5.64 0.41
C GLU A 77 4.83 5.93 1.88
N LEU A 78 5.99 5.52 2.40
CA LEU A 78 6.38 5.72 3.80
C LEU A 78 7.84 6.17 3.90
N GLY A 79 8.18 6.83 5.02
CA GLY A 79 9.57 7.08 5.39
C GLY A 79 10.34 5.77 5.64
N PRO A 80 11.56 5.61 5.10
CA PRO A 80 12.35 4.39 5.26
C PRO A 80 12.70 4.10 6.73
N ASP A 81 13.07 5.13 7.48
CA ASP A 81 13.39 5.05 8.90
C ASP A 81 12.18 4.54 9.71
N TYR A 82 11.02 5.16 9.53
CA TYR A 82 9.80 4.73 10.21
C TYR A 82 9.44 3.27 9.88
N PHE A 83 9.44 2.89 8.61
CA PHE A 83 9.05 1.55 8.21
C PHE A 83 10.03 0.49 8.75
N LEU A 84 11.34 0.72 8.59
CA LEU A 84 12.38 -0.22 9.03
C LEU A 84 12.42 -0.38 10.55
N ASP A 85 12.25 0.72 11.30
CA ASP A 85 12.20 0.70 12.77
C ASP A 85 11.00 -0.09 13.33
N ASN A 86 9.95 -0.32 12.51
CA ASN A 86 8.72 -1.01 12.91
C ASN A 86 8.55 -2.39 12.26
N LEU A 87 9.55 -2.93 11.55
CA LEU A 87 9.44 -4.22 10.84
C LEU A 87 9.02 -5.41 11.73
N GLU A 88 9.43 -5.39 12.99
CA GLU A 88 9.12 -6.46 13.97
C GLU A 88 7.81 -6.21 14.72
N THR A 89 7.08 -5.14 14.39
CA THR A 89 5.79 -4.85 15.00
C THR A 89 4.67 -5.58 14.28
N GLU A 90 3.70 -6.08 15.03
CA GLU A 90 2.51 -6.71 14.45
C GLU A 90 1.67 -5.71 13.64
N ASN A 91 1.66 -4.45 14.06
CA ASN A 91 0.88 -3.37 13.46
C ASN A 91 1.77 -2.17 13.13
N ILE A 92 2.26 -2.10 11.89
CA ILE A 92 2.94 -0.90 11.38
C ILE A 92 1.87 0.17 11.11
N HIS A 93 1.58 1.00 12.11
CA HIS A 93 0.42 1.89 12.13
C HIS A 93 0.21 2.72 10.86
N ILE A 94 1.24 3.46 10.40
CA ILE A 94 1.12 4.31 9.20
C ILE A 94 0.86 3.45 7.96
N LEU A 95 1.54 2.30 7.83
CA LEU A 95 1.29 1.38 6.70
C LEU A 95 -0.18 0.92 6.70
N LEU A 96 -0.71 0.51 7.85
CA LEU A 96 -2.09 0.07 7.96
C LEU A 96 -3.09 1.18 7.60
N HIS A 97 -2.77 2.43 7.96
CA HIS A 97 -3.55 3.61 7.57
C HIS A 97 -3.52 3.78 6.04
N GLU A 98 -2.33 3.85 5.44
CA GLU A 98 -2.17 4.08 4.00
C GLU A 98 -2.77 2.95 3.14
N MET A 99 -2.70 1.70 3.61
CA MET A 99 -3.36 0.56 2.97
C MET A 99 -4.88 0.73 2.92
N GLY A 100 -5.48 1.47 3.87
CA GLY A 100 -6.90 1.81 3.86
C GLY A 100 -7.29 2.58 2.60
N HIS A 101 -6.44 3.49 2.13
CA HIS A 101 -6.65 4.23 0.87
C HIS A 101 -6.59 3.32 -0.36
N GLY A 102 -5.78 2.26 -0.33
CA GLY A 102 -5.78 1.19 -1.33
C GLY A 102 -7.14 0.52 -1.50
N PHE A 103 -7.94 0.46 -0.43
CA PHE A 103 -9.32 -0.03 -0.44
C PHE A 103 -10.38 1.06 -0.69
N GLY A 104 -9.96 2.29 -1.02
CA GLY A 104 -10.86 3.41 -1.30
C GLY A 104 -11.47 4.05 -0.05
N LEU A 105 -10.89 3.82 1.12
CA LEU A 105 -11.26 4.55 2.33
C LEU A 105 -10.58 5.92 2.31
N LEU A 106 -11.31 6.97 2.71
CA LEU A 106 -10.76 8.33 2.81
C LEU A 106 -10.12 8.55 4.18
N ASP A 107 -9.36 9.63 4.30
CA ASP A 107 -9.03 10.24 5.58
C ASP A 107 -10.28 10.78 6.27
N PHE A 108 -10.43 10.48 7.56
CA PHE A 108 -11.57 10.92 8.37
C PHE A 108 -11.21 12.00 9.40
N TYR A 109 -10.40 12.99 9.00
CA TYR A 109 -10.05 14.14 9.85
C TYR A 109 -11.26 15.04 10.14
N ASP A 110 -12.05 15.33 9.11
CA ASP A 110 -13.14 16.32 9.19
C ASP A 110 -14.55 15.71 9.28
N LEU A 111 -14.68 14.41 8.95
CA LEU A 111 -15.97 13.74 8.81
C LEU A 111 -16.04 12.43 9.61
N THR A 112 -15.71 12.46 10.90
CA THR A 112 -15.79 11.25 11.74
C THR A 112 -17.22 10.73 11.83
N PRO A 113 -17.50 9.44 11.50
CA PRO A 113 -18.82 8.86 11.65
C PRO A 113 -19.34 8.95 13.08
N GLN A 114 -20.62 9.30 13.25
CA GLN A 114 -21.22 9.49 14.57
C GLN A 114 -21.06 8.23 15.44
N GLY A 115 -20.59 8.43 16.67
CA GLY A 115 -20.40 7.35 17.64
C GLY A 115 -19.12 6.53 17.47
N GLN A 116 -18.28 6.87 16.49
CA GLN A 116 -16.98 6.25 16.29
C GLN A 116 -15.87 7.18 16.75
N THR A 117 -14.88 6.62 17.45
CA THR A 117 -13.78 7.40 18.06
C THR A 117 -12.41 6.80 17.79
N ARG A 118 -12.34 5.59 17.24
CA ARG A 118 -11.10 4.82 17.07
C ARG A 118 -11.20 3.92 15.85
N PHE A 119 -10.45 4.23 14.81
CA PHE A 119 -10.30 3.41 13.60
C PHE A 119 -9.13 3.92 12.75
N ILE A 120 -8.56 3.08 11.88
CA ILE A 120 -7.22 3.31 11.32
C ILE A 120 -7.16 4.55 10.43
N THR A 121 -8.19 4.82 9.62
CA THR A 121 -8.24 5.97 8.71
C THR A 121 -8.65 7.29 9.38
N MET A 122 -8.83 7.28 10.70
CA MET A 122 -8.79 8.48 11.55
C MET A 122 -7.42 8.49 12.22
N ALA A 123 -6.42 9.09 11.56
CA ALA A 123 -5.01 8.92 11.93
C ALA A 123 -4.75 9.22 13.40
N GLY A 124 -3.94 8.36 14.05
CA GLY A 124 -3.63 8.45 15.47
C GLY A 124 -4.74 8.04 16.44
N SER A 125 -5.98 7.81 15.99
CA SER A 125 -7.08 7.38 16.88
C SER A 125 -7.04 5.88 17.24
N ALA A 126 -6.44 5.07 16.37
CA ALA A 126 -6.18 3.65 16.58
C ALA A 126 -4.81 3.29 15.98
N LEU A 127 -4.04 2.44 16.66
CA LEU A 127 -2.71 2.00 16.21
C LEU A 127 -2.74 0.60 15.55
N GLU A 128 -3.93 0.02 15.45
CA GLU A 128 -4.22 -1.32 14.95
C GLU A 128 -5.56 -1.32 14.23
N ILE A 129 -5.81 -2.34 13.39
CA ILE A 129 -7.11 -2.51 12.73
C ILE A 129 -8.18 -2.81 13.77
N THR A 130 -9.25 -2.01 13.79
CA THR A 130 -10.37 -2.19 14.71
C THR A 130 -11.52 -2.98 14.07
N GLU A 131 -12.49 -3.41 14.88
CA GLU A 131 -13.72 -4.00 14.34
C GLU A 131 -14.52 -3.00 13.49
N PHE A 132 -14.43 -1.69 13.78
CA PHE A 132 -15.07 -0.68 12.96
C PHE A 132 -14.42 -0.59 11.57
N ASP A 133 -13.10 -0.67 11.47
CA ASP A 133 -12.39 -0.75 10.18
C ASP A 133 -12.87 -1.94 9.36
N ALA A 134 -12.92 -3.11 10.00
CA ALA A 134 -13.34 -4.34 9.37
C ALA A 134 -14.81 -4.27 8.90
N TRP A 135 -15.70 -3.71 9.74
CA TRP A 135 -17.09 -3.46 9.37
C TRP A 135 -17.20 -2.48 8.22
N MET A 136 -16.47 -1.37 8.26
CA MET A 136 -16.50 -0.30 7.27
C MET A 136 -16.08 -0.82 5.90
N LEU A 137 -14.99 -1.60 5.83
CA LEU A 137 -14.54 -2.23 4.59
C LEU A 137 -15.60 -3.19 4.01
N ARG A 138 -16.18 -4.07 4.84
CA ARG A 138 -17.25 -4.98 4.41
C ARG A 138 -18.50 -4.23 3.93
N TYR A 139 -18.86 -3.16 4.63
CA TYR A 139 -20.00 -2.33 4.29
C TYR A 139 -19.77 -1.59 2.96
N TRP A 140 -18.62 -0.95 2.81
CA TRP A 140 -18.20 -0.29 1.57
C TRP A 140 -18.23 -1.25 0.39
N TRP A 141 -17.64 -2.44 0.54
CA TRP A 141 -17.67 -3.48 -0.49
C TRP A 141 -19.11 -3.89 -0.86
N THR A 142 -19.98 -4.07 0.13
CA THR A 142 -21.39 -4.42 -0.11
C THR A 142 -22.10 -3.34 -0.95
N LYS A 143 -21.81 -2.06 -0.70
CA LYS A 143 -22.37 -0.95 -1.49
C LYS A 143 -21.77 -0.88 -2.89
N LEU A 144 -20.46 -1.02 -3.02
CA LEU A 144 -19.78 -1.02 -4.31
C LEU A 144 -20.29 -2.16 -5.21
N ARG A 145 -20.34 -3.38 -4.68
CA ARG A 145 -20.85 -4.56 -5.39
C ARG A 145 -22.26 -4.33 -5.94
N ALA A 146 -23.16 -3.85 -5.09
CA ALA A 146 -24.54 -3.54 -5.48
C ALA A 146 -24.60 -2.45 -6.57
N ALA A 147 -23.79 -1.40 -6.45
CA ALA A 147 -23.74 -0.32 -7.44
C ALA A 147 -23.14 -0.75 -8.80
N ARG A 148 -22.25 -1.75 -8.79
CA ARG A 148 -21.61 -2.30 -10.01
C ARG A 148 -22.38 -3.47 -10.62
N GLY A 149 -23.40 -3.99 -9.95
CA GLY A 149 -24.19 -5.14 -10.42
C GLY A 149 -23.39 -6.45 -10.43
N TRP A 150 -22.43 -6.58 -9.52
CA TRP A 150 -21.64 -7.80 -9.31
C TRP A 150 -22.32 -8.77 -8.33
#